data_AF-A0A0P1GNN5-F1
#
_entry.id   AF-A0A0P1GNN5-F1
#
_cell.length_a   1.000
_cell.length_b   1.000
_cell.length_c   1.000
_cell.angle_alpha   90.00
_cell.angle_beta   90.00
_cell.angle_gamma   90.00
#
_symmetry.space_group_name_H-M   'P 1'
#
loop_
_entity.id
_entity.type
_entity.pdbx_description
1 polymer ?
#
loop_
_entity_poly.entity_id
_entity_poly.type
_entity_poly.pdbx_seq_one_letter_code
_entity_poly.pdbx_strand_id
1 'polypeptide(L)' 'MRSGPTRKQVVSDLGGGLLMLNKWITAHRNIDFLSDKDLDLAPEHQRLRRENRILKEERDILEKATAFFAS' A
#
# COMPACT_ATOMS: atom_id res chain seq x y z
N MET A 1 18.79 19.56 -24.33
CA MET A 1 18.60 19.28 -22.90
C MET A 1 17.72 20.39 -22.32
N ARG A 2 16.47 20.12 -21.96
CA ARG A 2 15.59 21.13 -21.34
C ARG A 2 15.72 20.98 -19.82
N SER A 3 16.36 21.95 -19.17
CA SER A 3 16.39 22.05 -17.72
C SER A 3 14.98 22.25 -17.19
N GLY A 4 14.58 21.47 -16.18
CA GLY A 4 13.24 21.57 -15.58
C GLY A 4 12.98 22.95 -14.96
N PRO A 5 11.71 23.37 -14.85
CA PRO A 5 11.34 24.68 -14.34
C PRO A 5 11.82 24.87 -12.90
N THR A 6 12.26 26.09 -12.58
CA THR A 6 12.73 26.42 -11.23
C THR A 6 11.55 26.53 -10.27
N ARG A 7 11.78 26.22 -8.98
CA ARG A 7 10.75 26.28 -7.94
C ARG A 7 9.98 27.60 -7.90
N LYS A 8 10.65 28.73 -8.19
CA LYS A 8 10.04 30.06 -8.26
C LYS A 8 9.07 30.21 -9.44
N GLN A 9 9.39 29.61 -10.59
CA GLN A 9 8.51 29.60 -11.77
C GLN A 9 7.26 28.75 -11.49
N VAL A 10 7.45 27.56 -10.92
CA VAL A 10 6.34 26.67 -10.54
C VAL A 10 5.37 27.35 -9.56
N VAL A 11 5.87 28.16 -8.62
CA VAL A 11 5.04 28.98 -7.71
C VAL A 11 4.24 30.03 -8.46
N SER A 12 4.88 30.75 -9.39
CA SER A 12 4.22 31.79 -10.19
C SER A 12 3.11 31.19 -11.07
N ASP A 13 3.36 30.02 -11.65
CA ASP A 13 2.43 29.35 -12.56
C ASP A 13 1.22 28.73 -11.83
N LEU A 14 1.37 28.39 -10.55
CA LEU A 14 0.32 27.78 -9.73
C LEU A 14 -0.52 28.80 -8.94
N GLY A 15 -0.22 30.10 -9.03
CA GLY A 15 -0.99 31.17 -8.38
C GLY A 15 -1.00 31.17 -6.84
N GLY A 16 -0.31 30.22 -6.21
CA GLY A 16 -0.22 30.06 -4.75
C GLY A 16 1.20 30.28 -4.25
N GLY A 17 1.36 30.96 -3.11
CA GLY A 17 2.67 31.33 -2.57
C GLY A 17 3.59 30.14 -2.22
N LEU A 18 4.89 30.40 -2.08
CA LEU A 18 5.95 29.42 -1.81
C LEU A 18 5.67 28.48 -0.61
N LEU A 19 4.91 28.95 0.37
CA LEU A 19 4.45 28.18 1.52
C LEU A 19 3.51 27.02 1.13
N MET A 20 2.61 27.23 0.17
CA MET A 20 1.74 26.18 -0.33
C MET A 20 2.57 25.12 -1.06
N LEU A 21 3.47 25.55 -1.96
CA LEU A 21 4.34 24.61 -2.67
C LEU A 21 5.21 23.77 -1.72
N ASN A 22 5.75 24.37 -0.66
CA ASN A 22 6.49 23.62 0.36
C ASN A 22 5.58 22.61 1.10
N LYS A 23 4.33 22.97 1.43
CA LYS A 23 3.36 22.03 2.00
C LYS A 23 3.07 20.85 1.06
N TRP A 24 2.86 21.11 -0.23
CA TRP A 24 2.63 20.06 -1.23
C TRP A 24 3.84 19.14 -1.40
N ILE A 25 5.05 19.70 -1.43
CA ILE A 25 6.29 18.90 -1.54
C ILE A 25 6.50 18.03 -0.30
N THR A 26 6.23 18.55 0.90
CA THR A 26 6.31 17.75 2.14
C THR A 26 5.22 16.68 2.19
N ALA A 27 3.98 17.02 1.79
CA ALA A 27 2.87 16.06 1.73
C ALA A 27 3.17 14.92 0.73
N HIS A 28 3.74 15.25 -0.44
CA HIS A 28 4.09 14.25 -1.45
C HIS A 28 5.21 13.32 -0.98
N ARG A 29 6.25 13.85 -0.32
CA ARG A 29 7.32 13.01 0.28
C ARG A 29 6.80 12.05 1.36
N ASN A 30 5.78 12.46 2.11
CA ASN A 30 5.13 11.58 3.07
C ASN A 30 4.34 10.46 2.37
N ILE A 31 3.77 10.71 1.19
CA ILE A 31 3.10 9.70 0.37
C ILE A 31 4.13 8.72 -0.22
N ASP A 32 5.28 9.21 -0.70
CA ASP A 32 6.37 8.35 -1.19
C ASP A 32 6.89 7.40 -0.08
N PHE A 33 6.94 7.87 1.16
CA PHE A 33 7.29 7.05 2.32
C PHE A 33 6.22 6.01 2.68
N LEU A 34 4.93 6.32 2.45
CA LEU A 34 3.86 5.34 2.60
C LEU A 34 3.94 4.26 1.52
N SER A 35 4.34 4.61 0.29
CA SER A 35 4.56 3.66 -0.79
C SER A 35 5.59 2.58 -0.43
N ASP A 36 6.67 2.90 0.28
CA ASP A 36 7.69 1.92 0.68
C ASP A 36 7.15 0.91 1.71
N LYS A 37 6.29 1.36 2.62
CA LYS A 37 5.56 0.48 3.54
C LYS A 37 4.49 -0.36 2.83
N ASP A 38 3.81 0.22 1.84
CA ASP A 38 2.81 -0.47 1.03
C ASP A 38 3.43 -1.54 0.12
N LEU A 39 4.69 -1.37 -0.30
CA LEU A 39 5.43 -2.37 -1.08
C LEU A 39 5.68 -3.67 -0.32
N ASP A 40 5.87 -3.61 1.00
CA ASP A 40 6.05 -4.79 1.85
C ASP A 40 4.71 -5.43 2.26
N LEU A 41 3.63 -4.64 2.29
CA LEU A 41 2.29 -5.14 2.60
C LEU A 41 1.70 -6.03 1.50
N ALA A 42 1.95 -5.74 0.21
CA ALA A 42 1.43 -6.54 -0.90
C ALA A 42 1.91 -8.01 -0.92
N PRO A 43 3.23 -8.30 -0.84
CA PRO A 43 3.73 -9.68 -0.81
C PRO A 43 3.31 -10.41 0.48
N GLU A 44 3.31 -9.70 1.62
CA GLU A 44 2.88 -10.27 2.89
C GLU A 44 1.38 -10.64 2.87
N HIS A 45 0.54 -9.76 2.33
CA HIS A 45 -0.89 -10.06 2.16
C HIS A 45 -1.13 -11.25 1.21
N GLN A 46 -0.32 -11.39 0.16
CA GLN A 46 -0.38 -12.57 -0.71
C GLN A 46 0.05 -13.86 0.01
N ARG A 47 1.07 -13.80 0.88
CA ARG A 47 1.47 -14.92 1.75
C ARG A 47 0.32 -15.31 2.68
N LEU A 48 -0.25 -14.34 3.39
CA LEU A 48 -1.36 -14.56 4.32
C LEU A 48 -2.61 -15.11 3.63
N ARG A 49 -2.91 -14.70 2.38
CA ARG A 49 -4.03 -15.27 1.61
C ARG A 49 -3.82 -16.74 1.28
N ARG A 50 -2.59 -17.16 0.98
CA ARG A 50 -2.26 -18.57 0.74
C ARG A 50 -2.40 -19.39 2.01
N GLU A 51 -1.87 -18.90 3.12
CA GLU A 51 -1.98 -19.58 4.42
C GLU A 51 -3.45 -19.71 4.87
N ASN A 52 -4.23 -18.63 4.76
CA ASN A 52 -5.66 -18.69 5.08
C ASN A 52 -6.44 -19.68 4.22
N ARG A 53 -6.04 -19.86 2.96
CA ARG A 53 -6.67 -20.86 2.09
C ARG A 53 -6.38 -22.28 2.59
N ILE A 54 -5.12 -22.59 2.89
CA ILE A 54 -4.71 -23.90 3.41
C ILE A 54 -5.43 -24.20 4.72
N LEU A 55 -5.43 -23.25 5.66
CA LEU A 55 -6.09 -23.42 6.96
C LEU A 55 -7.61 -23.67 6.84
N LYS A 56 -8.27 -23.07 5.85
CA LYS A 56 -9.69 -23.33 5.58
C LYS A 56 -9.91 -24.72 5.01
N GLU A 57 -9.04 -25.19 4.11
CA GLU A 57 -9.09 -26.54 3.56
C GLU A 57 -8.85 -27.58 4.67
N GLU A 58 -7.86 -27.38 5.54
CA GLU A 58 -7.59 -28.25 6.70
C GLU A 58 -8.78 -28.29 7.68
N ARG A 59 -9.38 -27.12 7.99
CA ARG A 59 -10.56 -27.05 8.85
C ARG A 59 -11.73 -27.84 8.25
N ASP A 60 -12.00 -27.71 6.96
CA ASP A 60 -13.07 -28.44 6.28
C ASP A 60 -12.87 -29.95 6.32
N ILE A 61 -11.64 -30.42 6.11
CA ILE A 61 -11.27 -31.84 6.25
C ILE A 61 -11.54 -32.33 7.66
N LEU A 62 -11.12 -31.57 8.68
CA LEU A 62 -11.30 -31.94 10.08
C LEU A 62 -12.79 -31.96 10.47
N GLU A 63 -13.57 -31.01 9.98
CA GLU A 63 -15.02 -30.92 10.21
C GLU A 63 -15.73 -32.15 9.60
N LYS A 64 -15.39 -32.52 8.37
CA LYS A 64 -15.90 -33.73 7.70
C LYS A 64 -15.50 -35.02 8.42
N ALA A 65 -14.25 -35.13 8.86
CA ALA A 65 -13.78 -36.27 9.62
C ALA A 65 -14.53 -36.40 10.94
N THR A 66 -14.71 -35.28 11.66
CA THR A 66 -15.47 -35.24 12.92
C THR A 66 -16.91 -35.70 12.72
N ALA A 67 -17.58 -35.23 11.65
CA ALA A 67 -18.92 -35.66 11.31
C ALA A 67 -19.00 -37.16 11.00
N PHE A 68 -18.02 -37.70 10.26
CA PHE A 68 -17.95 -39.12 9.92
C PHE A 68 -17.77 -40.02 11.14
N PHE A 69 -16.95 -39.62 12.12
CA PHE A 69 -16.73 -40.40 13.33
C PHE A 69 -17.82 -40.22 14.40
N ALA A 70 -18.69 -39.21 14.26
CA ALA A 70 -19.81 -38.96 15.17
C ALA A 70 -21.10 -39.69 14.77
N SER A 71 -21.17 -40.24 13.54
CA SER A 71 -22.29 -41.02 13.01
C SER A 71 -22.19 -42.52 13.26
#